data_AF-A0A3A4ZDL1-F1
#
_entry.id   AF-A0A3A4ZDL1-F1
#
_cell.length_a   1.000
_cell.length_b   1.000
_cell.length_c   1.000
_cell.angle_alpha   90.00
_cell.angle_beta   90.00
_cell.angle_gamma   90.00
#
_symmetry.space_group_name_H-M   'P 1'
#
loop_
_entity.id
_entity.type
_entity.pdbx_description
1 polymer ?
#
loop_
_entity_poly.entity_id
_entity_poly.type
_entity_poly.pdbx_seq_one_letter_code
_entity_poly.pdbx_strand_id
1 'polypeptide(L)'
;LIYNRPVNFLHTAFKNYISNLSPRYLFLRGGSHYQFSMPDHELLYLVISPFLLFGLGRCLFSKEAKVKLLFFWFLAAFIPSAITKDAPHVLRSILILPAPMIISAYGVGGITERIKGRSLFKGQLLLWVLIFAVLVSFVHWWQDYFNIYPKAYSWAWQYGYKEAVLFMKENYQNYDKIFVTKRHGEPHEFVLFYFGWNPQDYQNDPLKKWDYHAGWYWVDGFDKFVFLNDWEVSVKAACPKAEKCLLVTSPGNHSNGWSKQSEVKFLDGKTAFEILEK
;
A
#
# COMPACT_ATOMS: atom_id res chain seq x y z
N LEU A 1 27.61 27.07 2.51
CA LEU A 1 27.07 26.92 1.13
C LEU A 1 26.72 25.47 0.78
N ILE A 2 27.50 24.46 1.17
CA ILE A 2 27.26 23.04 0.79
C ILE A 2 26.16 22.35 1.63
N TYR A 3 25.91 22.79 2.87
CA TYR A 3 24.85 22.25 3.73
C TYR A 3 23.70 23.24 3.88
N ASN A 4 22.75 23.22 2.94
CA ASN A 4 21.52 24.01 3.02
C ASN A 4 20.30 23.17 2.58
N ARG A 5 19.09 23.65 2.90
CA ARG A 5 17.83 22.94 2.61
C ARG A 5 17.64 22.65 1.10
N PRO A 6 17.84 23.60 0.17
CA PRO A 6 17.76 23.32 -1.27
C PRO A 6 18.72 22.23 -1.75
N VAL A 7 19.98 22.27 -1.31
CA VAL A 7 20.99 21.27 -1.70
C VAL A 7 20.60 19.89 -1.17
N ASN A 8 20.15 19.80 0.09
CA ASN A 8 19.69 18.53 0.66
C ASN A 8 18.44 17.99 -0.06
N PHE A 9 17.50 18.86 -0.40
CA PHE A 9 16.31 18.50 -1.16
C PHE A 9 16.67 17.97 -2.54
N LEU A 10 17.49 18.68 -3.31
CA LEU A 10 17.93 18.26 -4.64
C LEU A 10 18.72 16.95 -4.59
N HIS A 11 19.61 16.78 -3.61
CA HIS A 11 20.35 15.55 -3.39
C HIS A 11 19.41 14.36 -3.11
N THR A 12 18.43 14.56 -2.22
CA THR A 12 17.43 13.56 -1.87
C THR A 12 16.55 13.22 -3.07
N ALA A 13 16.05 14.23 -3.78
CA ALA A 13 15.21 14.05 -4.96
C ALA A 13 15.97 13.29 -6.07
N PHE A 14 17.25 13.59 -6.30
CA PHE A 14 18.08 12.86 -7.25
C PHE A 14 18.27 11.40 -6.83
N LYS A 15 18.62 11.14 -5.57
CA LYS A 15 18.74 9.77 -5.03
C LYS A 15 17.44 8.98 -5.18
N ASN A 16 16.31 9.61 -4.86
CA ASN A 16 14.98 9.05 -5.00
C ASN A 16 14.62 8.73 -6.45
N TYR A 17 14.98 9.63 -7.38
CA TYR A 17 14.77 9.45 -8.81
C TYR A 17 15.54 8.22 -9.35
N ILE A 18 16.83 8.11 -9.01
CA ILE A 18 17.65 6.95 -9.41
C ILE A 18 17.13 5.65 -8.79
N SER A 19 16.61 5.70 -7.56
CA SER A 19 16.03 4.53 -6.89
C SER A 19 14.81 3.98 -7.63
N ASN A 20 13.98 4.86 -8.21
CA ASN A 20 12.84 4.49 -9.05
C ASN A 20 13.24 3.81 -10.37
N LEU A 21 14.44 4.11 -10.88
CA LEU A 21 14.97 3.49 -12.11
C LEU A 21 15.78 2.20 -11.83
N SER A 22 15.94 1.82 -10.57
CA SER A 22 16.75 0.66 -10.22
C SER A 22 16.13 -0.64 -10.75
N PRO A 23 16.94 -1.58 -11.31
CA PRO A 23 16.42 -2.87 -11.76
C PRO A 23 15.74 -3.67 -10.64
N ARG A 24 16.23 -3.53 -9.41
CA ARG A 24 15.63 -4.15 -8.23
C ARG A 24 14.19 -3.67 -8.00
N TYR A 25 13.94 -2.37 -8.14
CA TYR A 25 12.61 -1.81 -7.97
C TYR A 25 11.68 -2.21 -9.13
N LEU A 26 12.12 -2.03 -10.38
CA LEU A 26 11.25 -2.26 -11.54
C LEU A 26 10.98 -3.73 -11.83
N PHE A 27 12.00 -4.60 -11.74
CA PHE A 27 11.93 -5.97 -12.28
C PHE A 27 12.10 -7.09 -11.24
N LEU A 28 12.33 -6.78 -9.96
CA LEU A 28 12.58 -7.82 -8.93
C LEU A 28 11.67 -7.75 -7.70
N ARG A 29 11.50 -6.58 -7.05
CA ARG A 29 10.85 -6.51 -5.73
C ARG A 29 9.75 -5.45 -5.58
N GLY A 30 9.64 -4.50 -6.51
CA GLY A 30 8.66 -3.44 -6.42
C GLY A 30 8.84 -2.51 -5.21
N GLY A 31 7.72 -1.93 -4.77
CA GLY A 31 7.67 -0.97 -3.68
C GLY A 31 7.56 -1.61 -2.30
N SER A 32 7.94 -0.85 -1.27
CA SER A 32 7.85 -1.24 0.14
C SER A 32 6.44 -1.12 0.73
N HIS A 33 5.52 -0.45 0.04
CA HIS A 33 4.13 -0.30 0.48
C HIS A 33 3.30 -1.49 0.01
N TYR A 34 2.99 -2.39 0.93
CA TYR A 34 2.35 -3.67 0.63
C TYR A 34 0.91 -3.52 0.11
N GLN A 35 0.26 -2.36 0.27
CA GLN A 35 -1.04 -2.07 -0.36
C GLN A 35 -0.95 -1.75 -1.85
N PHE A 36 0.19 -1.21 -2.30
CA PHE A 36 0.38 -0.71 -3.67
C PHE A 36 1.37 -1.54 -4.49
N SER A 37 2.09 -2.45 -3.84
CA SER A 37 3.03 -3.37 -4.44
C SER A 37 2.91 -4.71 -3.74
N MET A 38 2.79 -5.79 -4.50
CA MET A 38 2.92 -7.10 -3.90
C MET A 38 4.37 -7.31 -3.42
N PRO A 39 4.59 -7.78 -2.18
CA PRO A 39 5.94 -7.95 -1.65
C PRO A 39 6.70 -9.03 -2.41
N ASP A 40 7.98 -8.77 -2.69
CA ASP A 40 8.88 -9.66 -3.45
C ASP A 40 8.40 -10.00 -4.87
N HIS A 41 7.56 -9.16 -5.47
CA HIS A 41 7.18 -9.22 -6.88
C HIS A 41 7.65 -7.99 -7.65
N GLU A 42 7.88 -8.18 -8.94
CA GLU A 42 8.22 -7.13 -9.87
C GLU A 42 7.04 -6.17 -10.19
N LEU A 43 7.36 -4.94 -10.61
CA LEU A 43 6.37 -4.01 -11.19
C LEU A 43 6.19 -4.23 -12.68
N LEU A 44 7.26 -4.68 -13.34
CA LEU A 44 7.35 -5.01 -14.75
C LEU A 44 7.98 -6.39 -14.87
N TYR A 45 7.36 -7.30 -15.63
CA TYR A 45 7.88 -8.65 -15.79
C TYR A 45 9.34 -8.68 -16.25
N LEU A 46 10.19 -9.44 -15.56
CA LEU A 46 11.62 -9.48 -15.89
C LEU A 46 11.87 -9.90 -17.35
N VAL A 47 11.01 -10.76 -17.90
CA VAL A 47 11.07 -11.23 -19.30
C VAL A 47 10.89 -10.11 -20.33
N ILE A 48 10.24 -8.99 -19.97
CA ILE A 48 10.08 -7.83 -20.87
C ILE A 48 11.29 -6.89 -20.82
N SER A 49 12.14 -6.99 -19.81
CA SER A 49 13.27 -6.06 -19.60
C SER A 49 14.21 -5.90 -20.80
N PRO A 50 14.66 -6.95 -21.54
CA PRO A 50 15.54 -6.73 -22.69
C PRO A 50 14.84 -5.97 -23.82
N PHE A 51 13.54 -6.19 -24.00
CA PHE A 51 12.74 -5.51 -25.02
C PHE A 51 12.47 -4.06 -24.65
N LEU A 52 12.22 -3.78 -23.37
CA LEU A 52 12.07 -2.43 -22.85
C LEU A 52 13.37 -1.63 -23.04
N LEU A 53 14.52 -2.20 -22.65
CA LEU A 53 15.83 -1.54 -22.80
C LEU A 53 16.16 -1.26 -24.27
N PHE A 54 15.91 -2.23 -25.16
CA PHE A 54 16.10 -2.04 -26.59
C PHE A 54 15.13 -0.99 -27.15
N GLY A 55 13.86 -1.01 -26.74
CA GLY A 55 12.85 -0.02 -27.08
C GLY A 55 13.22 1.39 -26.63
N LEU A 56 13.69 1.56 -25.40
CA LEU A 56 14.18 2.83 -24.85
C LEU A 56 15.33 3.38 -25.69
N GLY A 57 16.29 2.52 -26.05
CA GLY A 57 17.37 2.88 -26.97
C GLY A 57 16.85 3.37 -28.32
N ARG A 58 15.93 2.63 -28.94
CA ARG A 58 15.31 3.08 -30.21
C ARG A 58 14.56 4.40 -30.06
N CYS A 59 13.84 4.60 -28.96
CA CYS A 59 13.09 5.83 -28.72
C CYS A 59 14.01 7.04 -28.57
N LEU A 60 15.12 6.90 -27.83
CA LEU A 60 16.11 7.94 -27.63
C LEU A 60 16.75 8.39 -28.96
N PHE A 61 17.11 7.44 -29.82
CA PHE A 61 17.77 7.71 -31.11
C PHE A 61 16.79 7.92 -32.27
N SER A 62 15.48 7.89 -32.04
CA SER A 62 14.50 8.13 -33.10
C SER A 62 14.55 9.57 -33.59
N LYS A 63 14.38 9.76 -34.90
CA LYS A 63 14.21 11.08 -35.53
C LYS A 63 12.78 11.60 -35.37
N GLU A 64 11.83 10.72 -35.08
CA GLU A 64 10.42 11.09 -34.92
C GLU A 64 10.17 11.64 -33.52
N ALA A 65 9.72 12.90 -33.44
CA ALA A 65 9.43 13.57 -32.17
C ALA A 65 8.42 12.78 -31.32
N LYS A 66 7.41 12.16 -31.94
CA LYS A 66 6.39 11.35 -31.26
C LYS A 66 6.98 10.12 -30.57
N VAL A 67 7.96 9.47 -31.18
CA VAL A 67 8.63 8.28 -30.61
C VAL A 67 9.59 8.71 -29.49
N LYS A 68 10.29 9.84 -29.67
CA LYS A 68 11.17 10.42 -28.65
C LYS A 68 10.39 10.89 -27.41
N LEU A 69 9.16 11.37 -27.59
CA LEU A 69 8.26 11.73 -26.49
C LEU A 69 8.02 10.55 -25.54
N LEU A 70 7.94 9.31 -26.03
CA LEU A 70 7.77 8.13 -25.18
C LEU A 70 8.93 7.94 -24.20
N PHE A 71 10.17 8.19 -24.64
CA PHE A 71 11.35 8.13 -23.79
C PHE A 71 11.28 9.20 -22.67
N PHE A 72 10.94 10.43 -23.04
CA PHE A 72 10.80 11.51 -22.05
C PHE A 72 9.61 11.30 -21.11
N TRP A 73 8.51 10.73 -21.60
CA TRP A 73 7.39 10.33 -20.75
C TRP A 73 7.81 9.28 -19.72
N PHE A 74 8.51 8.22 -20.16
CA PHE A 74 9.03 7.19 -19.26
C PHE A 74 9.90 7.78 -18.14
N LEU A 75 10.77 8.75 -18.47
CA LEU A 75 11.61 9.43 -17.48
C LEU A 75 10.84 10.41 -16.60
N ALA A 76 9.95 11.23 -17.18
CA ALA A 76 9.22 12.26 -16.46
C ALA A 76 8.23 11.67 -15.45
N ALA A 77 7.70 10.46 -15.72
CA ALA A 77 6.77 9.77 -14.85
C ALA A 77 7.30 9.48 -13.43
N PHE A 78 8.62 9.46 -13.23
CA PHE A 78 9.23 9.24 -11.92
C PHE A 78 9.45 10.53 -11.11
N ILE A 79 9.23 11.71 -11.71
CA ILE A 79 9.40 13.00 -11.02
C ILE A 79 8.51 13.10 -9.78
N PRO A 80 7.20 12.75 -9.81
CA PRO A 80 6.36 12.87 -8.62
C PRO A 80 6.81 11.97 -7.48
N SER A 81 7.26 10.74 -7.75
CA SER A 81 7.85 9.88 -6.71
C SER A 81 9.18 10.44 -6.19
N ALA A 82 9.99 11.10 -7.02
CA ALA A 82 11.30 11.60 -6.60
C ALA A 82 11.21 12.76 -5.59
N ILE A 83 10.27 13.68 -5.78
CA ILE A 83 10.13 14.91 -4.99
C ILE A 83 9.24 14.76 -3.76
N THR A 84 8.64 13.59 -3.55
CA THR A 84 7.74 13.29 -2.44
C THR A 84 8.40 12.40 -1.40
N LYS A 85 7.71 12.18 -0.27
CA LYS A 85 8.15 11.26 0.78
C LYS A 85 8.10 9.81 0.30
N ASP A 86 8.79 8.91 1.00
CA ASP A 86 8.71 7.46 0.82
C ASP A 86 9.06 6.95 -0.60
N ALA A 87 9.96 7.65 -1.29
CA ALA A 87 10.47 7.19 -2.57
C ALA A 87 11.38 5.95 -2.41
N PRO A 88 11.34 4.99 -3.34
CA PRO A 88 10.47 4.94 -4.52
C PRO A 88 9.04 4.48 -4.16
N HIS A 89 8.03 5.16 -4.72
CA HIS A 89 6.62 4.94 -4.38
C HIS A 89 5.78 4.60 -5.61
N VAL A 90 5.27 3.38 -5.67
CA VAL A 90 4.55 2.82 -6.84
C VAL A 90 3.39 3.71 -7.28
N LEU A 91 2.50 4.08 -6.35
CA LEU A 91 1.33 4.92 -6.67
C LEU A 91 1.71 6.30 -7.22
N ARG A 92 2.81 6.90 -6.76
CA ARG A 92 3.27 8.22 -7.23
C ARG A 92 3.99 8.13 -8.56
N SER A 93 4.40 6.94 -8.97
CA SER A 93 4.98 6.64 -10.28
C SER A 93 3.96 6.08 -11.28
N ILE A 94 2.67 5.98 -10.92
CA ILE A 94 1.64 5.33 -11.76
C ILE A 94 1.49 5.96 -13.15
N LEU A 95 1.84 7.26 -13.28
CA LEU A 95 1.84 8.00 -14.54
C LEU A 95 2.83 7.45 -15.58
N ILE A 96 3.67 6.49 -15.20
CA ILE A 96 4.52 5.76 -16.15
C ILE A 96 3.68 4.89 -17.08
N LEU A 97 2.52 4.41 -16.63
CA LEU A 97 1.66 3.58 -17.45
C LEU A 97 0.92 4.44 -18.49
N PRO A 98 0.77 3.96 -19.74
CA PRO A 98 1.24 2.69 -20.32
C PRO A 98 2.62 2.73 -21.02
N ALA A 99 3.49 3.71 -20.76
CA ALA A 99 4.74 3.91 -21.52
C ALA A 99 5.64 2.66 -21.62
N PRO A 100 5.91 1.88 -20.54
CA PRO A 100 6.73 0.68 -20.63
C PRO A 100 6.17 -0.37 -21.59
N MET A 101 4.83 -0.49 -21.68
CA MET A 101 4.17 -1.44 -22.57
C MET A 101 4.37 -1.05 -24.03
N ILE A 102 4.16 0.23 -24.36
CA ILE A 102 4.34 0.76 -25.71
C ILE A 102 5.80 0.64 -26.14
N ILE A 103 6.73 1.03 -25.28
CA ILE A 103 8.18 1.01 -25.56
C ILE A 103 8.67 -0.44 -25.72
N SER A 104 8.18 -1.37 -24.87
CA SER A 104 8.52 -2.79 -25.00
C SER A 104 8.00 -3.37 -26.32
N ALA A 105 6.75 -3.08 -26.69
CA ALA A 105 6.18 -3.52 -27.97
C ALA A 105 6.98 -2.96 -29.17
N TYR A 106 7.39 -1.69 -29.11
CA TYR A 106 8.26 -1.07 -30.11
C TYR A 106 9.64 -1.73 -30.16
N GLY A 107 10.18 -2.14 -29.01
CA GLY A 107 11.42 -2.92 -28.91
C GLY A 107 11.29 -4.29 -29.56
N VAL A 108 10.28 -5.06 -29.19
CA VAL A 108 9.96 -6.37 -29.80
C VAL A 108 9.84 -6.25 -31.32
N GLY A 109 9.07 -5.28 -31.82
CA GLY A 109 8.90 -5.03 -33.25
C GLY A 109 10.24 -4.84 -33.96
N GLY A 110 11.12 -4.00 -33.41
CA GLY A 110 12.45 -3.76 -34.00
C GLY A 110 13.36 -4.97 -34.01
N ILE A 111 13.29 -5.83 -32.98
CA ILE A 111 14.05 -7.08 -32.96
C ILE A 111 13.50 -8.05 -34.01
N THR A 112 12.17 -8.20 -34.07
CA THR A 112 11.51 -9.10 -35.03
C THR A 112 11.82 -8.72 -36.48
N GLU A 113 11.82 -7.43 -36.81
CA GLU A 113 12.20 -6.93 -38.15
C GLU A 113 13.65 -7.30 -38.52
N ARG A 114 14.59 -7.15 -37.57
CA ARG A 114 16.01 -7.47 -37.80
C ARG A 114 16.27 -8.96 -38.03
N ILE A 115 15.51 -9.84 -37.38
CA ILE A 115 15.65 -11.29 -37.51
C ILE A 115 14.79 -11.88 -38.64
N LYS A 116 13.81 -11.12 -39.16
CA LYS A 116 12.86 -11.58 -40.17
C LYS A 116 13.52 -12.21 -41.40
N GLY A 117 14.63 -11.63 -41.87
CA GLY A 117 15.40 -12.13 -43.03
C GLY A 117 16.44 -13.20 -42.70
N ARG A 118 16.68 -13.52 -41.42
CA ARG A 118 17.71 -14.47 -40.96
C ARG A 118 17.14 -15.71 -40.28
N SER A 119 15.84 -15.71 -39.97
CA SER A 119 15.15 -16.77 -39.25
C SER A 119 14.14 -17.47 -40.14
N LEU A 120 14.13 -18.80 -40.09
CA LEU A 120 13.13 -19.66 -40.73
C LEU A 120 11.68 -19.25 -40.40
N PHE A 121 11.44 -18.82 -39.15
CA PHE A 121 10.11 -18.44 -38.66
C PHE A 121 9.83 -16.93 -38.75
N LYS A 122 10.64 -16.16 -39.49
CA LYS A 122 10.44 -14.71 -39.70
C LYS A 122 10.27 -13.90 -38.40
N GLY A 123 10.84 -14.37 -37.29
CA GLY A 123 10.71 -13.75 -35.96
C GLY A 123 9.45 -14.12 -35.17
N GLN A 124 8.54 -14.92 -35.74
CA GLN A 124 7.31 -15.35 -35.06
C GLN A 124 7.59 -16.24 -33.84
N LEU A 125 8.64 -17.06 -33.89
CA LEU A 125 9.06 -17.89 -32.76
C LEU A 125 9.40 -17.04 -31.53
N LEU A 126 10.08 -15.91 -31.70
CA LEU A 126 10.39 -14.98 -30.61
C LEU A 126 9.13 -14.44 -29.95
N LEU A 127 8.12 -14.07 -30.76
CA LEU A 127 6.83 -13.60 -30.26
C LEU A 127 6.13 -14.68 -29.43
N TRP A 128 6.06 -15.91 -29.93
CA TRP A 128 5.44 -17.01 -29.20
C TRP A 128 6.16 -17.34 -27.90
N VAL A 129 7.50 -17.36 -27.92
CA VAL A 129 8.32 -17.56 -26.70
C VAL A 129 8.08 -16.44 -25.70
N LEU A 130 8.03 -15.18 -26.14
CA LEU A 130 7.75 -14.04 -25.28
C LEU A 130 6.34 -14.10 -24.68
N ILE A 131 5.33 -14.40 -25.50
CA ILE A 131 3.94 -14.56 -25.04
C ILE A 131 3.88 -15.67 -23.99
N PHE A 132 4.48 -16.82 -24.26
CA PHE A 132 4.53 -17.93 -23.31
C PHE A 132 5.23 -17.53 -22.01
N ALA A 133 6.39 -16.85 -22.09
CA ALA A 133 7.12 -16.38 -20.92
C ALA A 133 6.31 -15.38 -20.08
N VAL A 134 5.61 -14.43 -20.71
CA VAL A 134 4.72 -13.48 -20.03
C VAL A 134 3.54 -14.20 -19.39
N LEU A 135 2.95 -15.21 -20.06
CA LEU A 135 1.87 -16.01 -19.49
C LEU A 135 2.33 -16.80 -18.26
N VAL A 136 3.54 -17.37 -18.28
CA VAL A 136 4.12 -18.05 -17.11
C VAL A 136 4.31 -17.07 -15.96
N SER A 137 4.89 -15.88 -16.20
CA SER A 137 5.02 -14.83 -15.18
C SER A 137 3.66 -14.37 -14.64
N PHE A 138 2.67 -14.23 -15.51
CA PHE A 138 1.31 -13.85 -15.11
C PHE A 138 0.63 -14.92 -14.25
N VAL A 139 0.74 -16.21 -14.61
CA VAL A 139 0.17 -17.30 -13.80
C VAL A 139 0.79 -17.35 -12.41
N HIS A 140 2.12 -17.19 -12.32
CA HIS A 140 2.82 -17.13 -11.02
C HIS A 140 2.31 -15.96 -10.17
N TRP A 141 2.33 -14.74 -10.74
CA TRP A 141 1.79 -13.56 -10.08
C TRP A 141 0.32 -13.73 -9.67
N TRP A 142 -0.52 -14.33 -10.52
CA TRP A 142 -1.94 -14.53 -10.27
C TRP A 142 -2.17 -15.50 -9.10
N GLN A 143 -1.41 -16.60 -9.04
CA GLN A 143 -1.47 -17.55 -7.94
C GLN A 143 -1.10 -16.88 -6.61
N ASP A 144 -0.02 -16.10 -6.60
CA ASP A 144 0.44 -15.41 -5.40
C ASP A 144 -0.57 -14.31 -4.99
N TYR A 145 -1.14 -13.59 -5.97
CA TYR A 145 -2.13 -12.53 -5.75
C TYR A 145 -3.40 -13.03 -5.07
N PHE A 146 -3.93 -14.17 -5.49
CA PHE A 146 -5.19 -14.66 -4.94
C PHE A 146 -5.01 -15.60 -3.75
N ASN A 147 -3.91 -16.34 -3.66
CA ASN A 147 -3.76 -17.39 -2.65
C ASN A 147 -2.85 -16.99 -1.48
N ILE A 148 -1.79 -16.20 -1.74
CA ILE A 148 -0.77 -15.88 -0.74
C ILE A 148 -0.98 -14.46 -0.20
N TYR A 149 -1.02 -13.48 -1.09
CA TYR A 149 -1.05 -12.06 -0.75
C TYR A 149 -2.18 -11.67 0.23
N PRO A 150 -3.45 -12.09 0.02
CA PRO A 150 -4.54 -11.67 0.90
C PRO A 150 -4.36 -12.24 2.31
N LYS A 151 -3.84 -13.47 2.43
CA LYS A 151 -3.60 -14.13 3.71
C LYS A 151 -2.41 -13.51 4.44
N ALA A 152 -1.27 -13.44 3.78
CA ALA A 152 -0.01 -13.00 4.38
C ALA A 152 0.02 -11.50 4.73
N TYR A 153 -0.72 -10.67 3.99
CA TYR A 153 -0.64 -9.21 4.09
C TYR A 153 -1.97 -8.53 4.43
N SER A 154 -2.97 -9.25 4.95
CA SER A 154 -4.23 -8.64 5.40
C SER A 154 -4.01 -7.52 6.44
N TRP A 155 -2.97 -7.62 7.26
CA TRP A 155 -2.60 -6.60 8.23
C TRP A 155 -2.25 -5.24 7.59
N ALA A 156 -1.67 -5.24 6.38
CA ALA A 156 -1.37 -4.00 5.66
C ALA A 156 -2.64 -3.29 5.18
N TRP A 157 -3.75 -4.02 5.07
CA TRP A 157 -5.07 -3.50 4.71
C TRP A 157 -5.95 -3.19 5.93
N GLN A 158 -5.34 -3.12 7.11
CA GLN A 158 -6.05 -2.80 8.36
C GLN A 158 -7.21 -3.78 8.63
N TYR A 159 -7.04 -5.04 8.19
CA TYR A 159 -8.02 -6.10 8.36
C TYR A 159 -8.35 -6.31 9.85
N GLY A 160 -9.59 -6.71 10.13
CA GLY A 160 -10.06 -6.99 11.48
C GLY A 160 -10.86 -5.85 12.11
N TYR A 161 -10.73 -4.61 11.61
CA TYR A 161 -11.54 -3.50 12.11
C TYR A 161 -13.03 -3.70 11.84
N LYS A 162 -13.40 -4.29 10.70
CA LYS A 162 -14.82 -4.58 10.40
C LYS A 162 -15.42 -5.49 11.47
N GLU A 163 -14.76 -6.61 11.75
CA GLU A 163 -15.22 -7.60 12.73
C GLU A 163 -15.25 -7.02 14.14
N ALA A 164 -14.22 -6.27 14.53
CA ALA A 164 -14.19 -5.58 15.82
C ALA A 164 -15.33 -4.57 15.95
N VAL A 165 -15.59 -3.77 14.90
CA VAL A 165 -16.66 -2.77 14.90
C VAL A 165 -18.05 -3.42 14.93
N LEU A 166 -18.26 -4.51 14.19
CA LEU A 166 -19.53 -5.24 14.25
C LEU A 166 -19.79 -5.81 15.65
N PHE A 167 -18.76 -6.37 16.31
CA PHE A 167 -18.88 -6.80 17.71
C PHE A 167 -19.23 -5.63 18.64
N MET A 168 -18.53 -4.50 18.50
CA MET A 168 -18.82 -3.28 19.27
C MET A 168 -20.25 -2.78 19.03
N LYS A 169 -20.76 -2.88 17.80
CA LYS A 169 -22.11 -2.47 17.42
C LYS A 169 -23.19 -3.33 18.06
N GLU A 170 -23.03 -4.65 18.01
CA GLU A 170 -23.97 -5.60 18.60
C GLU A 170 -24.04 -5.45 20.13
N ASN A 171 -22.91 -5.13 20.76
CA ASN A 171 -22.81 -4.99 22.22
C ASN A 171 -22.82 -3.54 22.70
N TYR A 172 -23.12 -2.59 21.81
CA TYR A 172 -22.93 -1.18 22.08
C TYR A 172 -23.65 -0.75 23.36
N GLN A 173 -24.90 -1.16 23.57
CA GLN A 173 -25.71 -0.78 24.74
C GLN A 173 -25.24 -1.40 26.07
N ASN A 174 -24.36 -2.40 26.04
CA ASN A 174 -23.93 -3.13 27.24
C ASN A 174 -22.77 -2.44 27.98
N TYR A 175 -22.15 -1.44 27.36
CA TYR A 175 -20.95 -0.77 27.85
C TYR A 175 -21.14 0.73 27.93
N ASP A 176 -20.63 1.33 29.00
CA ASP A 176 -20.58 2.77 29.24
C ASP A 176 -19.43 3.43 28.50
N LYS A 177 -18.33 2.69 28.26
CA LYS A 177 -17.14 3.18 27.55
C LYS A 177 -16.49 2.11 26.68
N ILE A 178 -16.05 2.48 25.49
CA ILE A 178 -15.41 1.58 24.53
C ILE A 178 -14.04 2.12 24.14
N PHE A 179 -12.98 1.45 24.58
CA PHE A 179 -11.60 1.77 24.24
C PHE A 179 -11.17 1.00 23.00
N VAL A 180 -10.55 1.66 22.03
CA VAL A 180 -10.04 1.01 20.81
C VAL A 180 -8.63 1.49 20.51
N THR A 181 -7.71 0.56 20.29
CA THR A 181 -6.31 0.86 19.91
C THR A 181 -6.22 1.42 18.49
N LYS A 182 -5.29 2.34 18.27
CA LYS A 182 -4.88 2.88 16.95
C LYS A 182 -3.78 2.05 16.26
N ARG A 183 -3.48 0.85 16.77
CA ARG A 183 -2.32 0.02 16.34
C ARG A 183 -2.21 -0.20 14.82
N HIS A 184 -3.34 -0.42 14.17
CA HIS A 184 -3.42 -0.73 12.74
C HIS A 184 -3.97 0.45 11.92
N GLY A 185 -3.89 1.68 12.44
CA GLY A 185 -4.38 2.91 11.82
C GLY A 185 -5.57 3.51 12.55
N GLU A 186 -6.27 4.47 11.94
CA GLU A 186 -7.28 5.28 12.63
C GLU A 186 -8.62 4.55 12.79
N PRO A 187 -8.99 4.05 13.98
CA PRO A 187 -10.18 3.22 14.18
C PRO A 187 -11.50 3.98 13.96
N HIS A 188 -11.51 5.30 14.17
CA HIS A 188 -12.72 6.12 14.11
C HIS A 188 -13.42 6.02 12.74
N GLU A 189 -12.68 5.95 11.64
CA GLU A 189 -13.24 5.86 10.29
C GLU A 189 -14.01 4.55 10.09
N PHE A 190 -13.47 3.44 10.63
CA PHE A 190 -14.11 2.13 10.59
C PHE A 190 -15.34 2.08 11.48
N VAL A 191 -15.29 2.70 12.68
CA VAL A 191 -16.45 2.81 13.56
C VAL A 191 -17.56 3.56 12.83
N LEU A 192 -17.29 4.76 12.33
CA LEU A 192 -18.30 5.58 11.63
C LEU A 192 -18.91 4.86 10.44
N PHE A 193 -18.08 4.20 9.63
CA PHE A 193 -18.51 3.50 8.42
C PHE A 193 -19.35 2.25 8.73
N TYR A 194 -18.86 1.32 9.56
CA TYR A 194 -19.56 0.05 9.82
C TYR A 194 -20.68 0.17 10.86
N PHE A 195 -20.63 1.14 11.78
CA PHE A 195 -21.83 1.49 12.56
C PHE A 195 -22.92 2.05 11.67
N GLY A 196 -22.56 2.77 10.59
CA GLY A 196 -23.51 3.59 9.84
C GLY A 196 -23.90 4.82 10.65
N TRP A 197 -22.92 5.45 11.30
CA TRP A 197 -23.14 6.60 12.17
C TRP A 197 -23.68 7.78 11.36
N ASN A 198 -24.69 8.48 11.86
CA ASN A 198 -25.22 9.64 11.17
C ASN A 198 -24.14 10.75 11.11
N PRO A 199 -23.77 11.25 9.91
CA PRO A 199 -22.74 12.27 9.78
C PRO A 199 -23.04 13.57 10.54
N GLN A 200 -24.32 13.96 10.64
CA GLN A 200 -24.74 15.16 11.38
C GLN A 200 -24.53 14.99 12.88
N ASP A 201 -24.83 13.80 13.42
CA ASP A 201 -24.63 13.51 14.84
C ASP A 201 -23.14 13.51 15.18
N TYR A 202 -22.29 12.87 14.36
CA TYR A 202 -20.84 12.89 14.56
C TYR A 202 -20.24 14.30 14.43
N GLN A 203 -20.73 15.11 13.48
CA GLN A 203 -20.23 16.47 13.31
C GLN A 203 -20.56 17.36 14.51
N ASN A 204 -21.73 17.17 15.13
CA ASN A 204 -22.22 17.97 16.24
C ASN A 204 -21.97 17.34 17.62
N ASP A 205 -21.29 16.20 17.69
CA ASP A 205 -21.03 15.50 18.94
C ASP A 205 -20.16 16.35 19.89
N PRO A 206 -20.66 16.74 21.08
CA PRO A 206 -19.92 17.55 22.04
C PRO A 206 -18.76 16.79 22.71
N LEU A 207 -18.73 15.46 22.64
CA LEU A 207 -17.70 14.59 23.19
C LEU A 207 -16.59 14.27 22.19
N LYS A 208 -16.73 14.74 20.95
CA LYS A 208 -15.71 14.56 19.92
C LYS A 208 -14.40 15.25 20.31
N LYS A 209 -13.31 14.48 20.32
CA LYS A 209 -11.95 14.93 20.65
C LYS A 209 -11.06 14.83 19.42
N TRP A 210 -10.50 15.96 19.02
CA TRP A 210 -9.49 16.04 17.97
C TRP A 210 -8.16 16.47 18.56
N ASP A 211 -7.09 15.86 18.07
CA ASP A 211 -5.72 16.23 18.39
C ASP A 211 -4.98 16.63 17.11
N TYR A 212 -4.52 17.87 17.05
CA TYR A 212 -3.73 18.37 15.93
C TYR A 212 -2.25 18.31 16.27
N HIS A 213 -1.55 17.34 15.70
CA HIS A 213 -0.10 17.21 15.85
C HIS A 213 0.55 16.69 14.57
N ALA A 214 1.84 17.01 14.39
CA ALA A 214 2.64 16.63 13.23
C ALA A 214 2.03 17.02 11.85
N GLY A 215 1.19 18.07 11.82
CA GLY A 215 0.54 18.54 10.59
C GLY A 215 -0.69 17.72 10.17
N TRP A 216 -1.27 16.94 11.09
CA TRP A 216 -2.43 16.10 10.84
C TRP A 216 -3.45 16.18 11.99
N TYR A 217 -4.73 15.93 11.69
CA TYR A 217 -5.80 15.85 12.68
C TYR A 217 -6.10 14.39 13.01
N TRP A 218 -5.97 14.05 14.28
CA TRP A 218 -6.26 12.72 14.82
C TRP A 218 -7.57 12.78 15.60
N VAL A 219 -8.31 11.67 15.63
CA VAL A 219 -9.55 11.58 16.40
C VAL A 219 -9.30 10.68 17.60
N ASP A 220 -9.45 11.22 18.81
CA ASP A 220 -9.14 10.52 20.07
C ASP A 220 -10.39 10.03 20.80
N GLY A 221 -11.57 10.45 20.35
CA GLY A 221 -12.83 9.95 20.85
C GLY A 221 -14.02 10.70 20.31
N PHE A 222 -15.19 10.10 20.46
CA PHE A 222 -16.51 10.68 20.24
C PHE A 222 -17.52 9.76 20.93
N ASP A 223 -18.68 10.28 21.33
CA ASP A 223 -19.67 9.57 22.14
C ASP A 223 -18.97 8.84 23.31
N LYS A 224 -19.08 7.52 23.41
CA LYS A 224 -18.38 6.69 24.40
C LYS A 224 -17.15 5.97 23.87
N PHE A 225 -16.76 6.22 22.62
CA PHE A 225 -15.53 5.69 22.05
C PHE A 225 -14.33 6.52 22.49
N VAL A 226 -13.27 5.83 22.90
CA VAL A 226 -11.98 6.41 23.23
C VAL A 226 -10.91 5.71 22.42
N PHE A 227 -10.22 6.45 21.57
CA PHE A 227 -9.18 5.94 20.68
C PHE A 227 -7.80 6.22 21.27
N LEU A 228 -7.04 5.16 21.53
CA LEU A 228 -5.75 5.25 22.21
C LEU A 228 -4.63 4.80 21.28
N ASN A 229 -3.49 5.47 21.32
CA ASN A 229 -2.31 4.90 20.68
C ASN A 229 -1.94 3.57 21.36
N ASP A 230 -1.36 2.65 20.59
CA ASP A 230 -1.12 1.30 21.11
C ASP A 230 -0.23 1.29 22.36
N TRP A 231 0.80 2.12 22.40
CA TRP A 231 1.69 2.26 23.58
C TRP A 231 1.00 2.88 24.81
N GLU A 232 -0.20 3.44 24.66
CA GLU A 232 -0.95 4.04 25.75
C GLU A 232 -1.99 3.10 26.36
N VAL A 233 -2.37 2.02 25.66
CA VAL A 233 -3.52 1.20 26.04
C VAL A 233 -3.39 0.63 27.44
N SER A 234 -2.27 -0.02 27.76
CA SER A 234 -2.04 -0.64 29.07
C SER A 234 -2.10 0.34 30.25
N VAL A 235 -1.90 1.64 30.01
CA VAL A 235 -1.87 2.69 31.03
C VAL A 235 -3.17 3.51 31.05
N LYS A 236 -3.69 3.88 29.88
CA LYS A 236 -4.82 4.82 29.72
C LYS A 236 -6.18 4.14 29.56
N ALA A 237 -6.24 2.86 29.19
CA ALA A 237 -7.49 2.10 29.17
C ALA A 237 -7.90 1.69 30.59
N ALA A 238 -8.24 2.67 31.42
CA ALA A 238 -8.67 2.49 32.79
C ALA A 238 -10.20 2.57 32.86
N CYS A 239 -10.85 1.43 33.12
CA CYS A 239 -12.29 1.40 33.36
C CYS A 239 -12.62 1.86 34.80
N PRO A 240 -13.45 2.90 34.98
CA PRO A 240 -13.93 3.29 36.31
C PRO A 240 -14.71 2.14 36.97
N LYS A 241 -14.58 1.97 38.29
CA LYS A 241 -15.21 0.84 39.03
C LYS A 241 -16.74 0.76 38.92
N ALA A 242 -17.40 1.85 38.55
CA ALA A 242 -18.85 1.93 38.44
C ALA A 242 -19.36 1.80 36.99
N GLU A 243 -18.45 1.66 36.02
CA GLU A 243 -18.76 1.55 34.59
C GLU A 243 -18.48 0.14 34.09
N LYS A 244 -19.19 -0.28 33.06
CA LYS A 244 -18.84 -1.43 32.22
C LYS A 244 -18.06 -0.94 31.02
N CYS A 245 -16.86 -1.46 30.80
CA CYS A 245 -16.04 -1.06 29.66
C CYS A 245 -15.72 -2.21 28.74
N LEU A 246 -15.62 -1.88 27.45
CA LEU A 246 -15.08 -2.76 26.42
C LEU A 246 -13.71 -2.22 25.98
N LEU A 247 -12.76 -3.12 25.76
CA LEU A 247 -11.44 -2.82 25.23
C LEU A 247 -11.17 -3.67 23.99
N VAL A 248 -10.90 -3.00 22.88
CA VAL A 248 -10.38 -3.59 21.64
C VAL A 248 -8.91 -3.21 21.52
N THR A 249 -8.00 -4.16 21.70
CA THR A 249 -6.56 -3.90 21.80
C THR A 249 -5.72 -4.88 20.98
N SER A 250 -4.44 -4.57 20.79
CA SER A 250 -3.47 -5.52 20.23
C SER A 250 -3.21 -6.67 21.20
N PRO A 251 -2.78 -7.86 20.71
CA PRO A 251 -2.69 -9.05 21.55
C PRO A 251 -1.79 -8.84 22.79
N GLY A 252 -2.34 -9.11 23.97
CA GLY A 252 -1.64 -8.97 25.25
C GLY A 252 -1.39 -7.52 25.72
N ASN A 253 -1.92 -6.52 25.04
CA ASN A 253 -1.70 -5.11 25.38
C ASN A 253 -2.85 -4.54 26.23
N HIS A 254 -2.93 -4.97 27.48
CA HIS A 254 -3.90 -4.48 28.46
C HIS A 254 -3.36 -4.59 29.89
N SER A 255 -3.94 -3.84 30.83
CA SER A 255 -3.63 -3.96 32.26
C SER A 255 -4.33 -5.18 32.89
N ASN A 256 -4.02 -5.45 34.17
CA ASN A 256 -4.68 -6.53 34.91
C ASN A 256 -6.18 -6.26 35.14
N GLY A 257 -6.96 -7.33 35.18
CA GLY A 257 -8.39 -7.31 35.49
C GLY A 257 -9.31 -7.09 34.28
N TRP A 258 -8.80 -7.14 33.06
CA TRP A 258 -9.61 -7.28 31.84
C TRP A 258 -9.85 -8.76 31.56
N SER A 259 -11.07 -9.13 31.17
CA SER A 259 -11.46 -10.51 30.81
C SER A 259 -11.65 -10.64 29.31
N LYS A 260 -10.90 -11.54 28.66
CA LYS A 260 -10.98 -11.75 27.21
C LYS A 260 -12.30 -12.40 26.83
N GLN A 261 -13.05 -11.74 25.96
CA GLN A 261 -14.34 -12.21 25.43
C GLN A 261 -14.17 -12.92 24.09
N SER A 262 -13.39 -12.33 23.19
CA SER A 262 -13.19 -12.85 21.84
C SER A 262 -11.89 -12.33 21.24
N GLU A 263 -11.57 -12.84 20.05
CA GLU A 263 -10.42 -12.39 19.27
C GLU A 263 -10.80 -12.26 17.80
N VAL A 264 -10.27 -11.24 17.15
CA VAL A 264 -10.35 -11.05 15.70
C VAL A 264 -9.03 -11.48 15.10
N LYS A 265 -9.07 -12.35 14.10
CA LYS A 265 -7.88 -12.86 13.42
C LYS A 265 -7.67 -12.18 12.09
N PHE A 266 -6.41 -12.01 11.72
CA PHE A 266 -5.99 -11.81 10.34
C PHE A 266 -6.27 -13.06 9.50
N LEU A 267 -6.17 -12.90 8.18
CA LEU A 267 -6.38 -14.00 7.24
C LEU A 267 -5.28 -15.07 7.29
N ASP A 268 -4.12 -14.76 7.91
CA ASP A 268 -3.07 -15.73 8.24
C ASP A 268 -3.28 -16.47 9.58
N GLY A 269 -4.38 -16.18 10.29
CA GLY A 269 -4.74 -16.81 11.55
C GLY A 269 -4.11 -16.19 12.80
N LYS A 270 -3.22 -15.19 12.66
CA LYS A 270 -2.70 -14.44 13.81
C LYS A 270 -3.77 -13.51 14.38
N THR A 271 -3.71 -13.25 15.67
CA THR A 271 -4.65 -12.33 16.33
C THR A 271 -4.36 -10.88 15.91
N ALA A 272 -5.34 -10.24 15.30
CA ALA A 272 -5.34 -8.82 14.94
C ALA A 272 -5.73 -7.94 16.13
N PHE A 273 -6.82 -8.33 16.81
CA PHE A 273 -7.34 -7.67 18.00
C PHE A 273 -7.81 -8.70 19.03
N GLU A 274 -7.62 -8.36 20.30
CA GLU A 274 -8.32 -8.97 21.42
C GLU A 274 -9.44 -8.04 21.88
N ILE A 275 -10.58 -8.64 22.19
CA ILE A 275 -11.75 -7.92 22.68
C ILE A 275 -11.97 -8.37 24.12
N LEU A 276 -11.88 -7.43 25.06
CA LEU A 276 -11.94 -7.68 26.50
C LEU A 276 -13.00 -6.82 27.16
N GLU A 277 -13.57 -7.31 28.26
CA GLU A 277 -14.51 -6.57 29.09
C GLU A 277 -13.95 -6.35 30.50
N LYS A 278 -14.46 -5.31 31.17
CA LYS A 278 -14.19 -5.02 32.57
C LYS A 278 -15.37 -4.32 33.23
#